data_AF-B9FCY3-F1
#
_entry.id   AF-B9FCY3-F1
#
_cell.length_a   1.000
_cell.length_b   1.000
_cell.length_c   1.000
_cell.angle_alpha   90.00
_cell.angle_beta   90.00
_cell.angle_gamma   90.00
#
_symmetry.space_group_name_H-M   'P 1'
#
loop_
_entity.id
_entity.type
_entity.pdbx_description
1 polymer ?
#
loop_
_entity_poly.entity_id
_entity_poly.type
_entity_poly.pdbx_seq_one_letter_code
_entity_poly.pdbx_strand_id
1 'polypeptide(L)'
;MRRAAVLVRRRVVAAPAPSPASARGVRIIAAGETSAAARAVPPPPRQQGEPPRAEALRRLVPGGAGMEYSSLLEETADYLRSLRAQVQLMQGLVDLFSYQ
;
A
#
# COMPACT_ATOMS: atom_id res chain seq x y z
N MET A 1 38.44 -19.26 -11.51
CA MET A 1 37.46 -18.21 -11.18
C MET A 1 36.97 -18.43 -9.74
N ARG A 2 37.55 -17.72 -8.75
CA ARG A 2 37.26 -17.90 -7.31
C ARG A 2 36.15 -16.94 -6.90
N ARG A 3 35.02 -17.45 -6.37
CA ARG A 3 33.92 -16.61 -5.86
C ARG A 3 34.09 -16.43 -4.35
N ALA A 4 34.34 -15.19 -3.92
CA ALA A 4 34.34 -14.81 -2.51
C ALA A 4 32.90 -14.50 -2.06
N ALA A 5 32.46 -15.11 -0.97
CA ALA A 5 31.17 -14.82 -0.34
C ALA A 5 31.33 -13.64 0.63
N VAL A 6 30.53 -12.59 0.46
CA VAL A 6 30.51 -11.43 1.36
C VAL A 6 29.37 -11.61 2.37
N LEU A 7 29.70 -11.88 3.63
CA LEU A 7 28.75 -11.79 4.74
C LEU A 7 28.55 -10.32 5.13
N VAL A 8 27.37 -9.77 4.85
CA VAL A 8 26.97 -8.45 5.34
C VAL A 8 26.38 -8.61 6.74
N ARG A 9 27.17 -8.27 7.76
CA ARG A 9 26.72 -8.20 9.16
C ARG A 9 25.95 -6.90 9.38
N ARG A 10 24.62 -6.96 9.42
CA ARG A 10 23.78 -5.82 9.83
C ARG A 10 23.71 -5.75 11.36
N ARG A 11 24.39 -4.76 11.95
CA ARG A 11 24.30 -4.41 13.37
C ARG A 11 23.19 -3.38 13.54
N VAL A 12 22.07 -3.77 14.15
CA VAL A 12 21.07 -2.81 14.66
C VAL A 12 21.41 -2.56 16.13
N VAL A 13 21.87 -1.35 16.42
CA VAL A 13 22.08 -0.86 17.79
C VAL A 13 20.72 -0.46 18.34
N ALA A 14 20.29 -1.15 19.39
CA ALA A 14 19.24 -0.73 20.30
C ALA A 14 19.89 -0.03 21.51
N ALA A 15 19.38 1.14 21.90
CA ALA A 15 19.70 1.81 23.16
C ALA A 15 18.61 2.89 23.47
N PRO A 16 18.43 3.36 24.71
CA PRO A 16 17.22 3.09 25.50
C PRO A 16 16.46 4.34 25.96
N ALA A 17 15.18 4.19 26.30
CA ALA A 17 14.50 4.97 27.34
C ALA A 17 14.57 4.13 28.65
N PRO A 18 14.62 4.70 29.89
CA PRO A 18 13.63 5.68 30.38
C PRO A 18 14.08 6.70 31.48
N SER A 19 13.16 7.65 31.77
CA SER A 19 12.81 8.20 33.12
C SER A 19 13.60 9.41 33.71
N PRO A 20 13.09 10.10 34.77
CA PRO A 20 12.31 11.35 34.67
C PRO A 20 12.84 12.49 35.60
N ALA A 21 12.05 13.57 35.72
CA ALA A 21 12.07 14.61 36.76
C ALA A 21 12.86 15.91 36.49
N SER A 22 12.11 16.99 36.27
CA SER A 22 12.33 18.31 36.90
C SER A 22 11.09 19.17 36.60
N ALA A 23 10.11 19.19 37.51
CA ALA A 23 9.98 20.20 38.57
C ALA A 23 9.79 21.64 38.03
N ARG A 24 8.51 22.06 38.08
CA ARG A 24 8.07 23.37 38.61
C ARG A 24 8.31 24.60 37.72
N GLY A 25 7.22 25.15 37.18
CA GLY A 25 7.26 26.49 36.59
C GLY A 25 5.94 26.99 36.03
N VAL A 26 5.09 27.53 36.92
CA VAL A 26 4.17 28.66 36.72
C VAL A 26 3.23 28.65 35.51
N ARG A 27 1.92 28.50 35.79
CA ARG A 27 0.83 28.89 34.86
C ARG A 27 0.85 30.40 34.67
N ILE A 28 1.01 30.84 33.42
CA ILE A 28 0.67 32.19 32.99
C ILE A 28 -0.57 32.09 32.10
N ILE A 29 -1.64 32.73 32.58
CA ILE A 29 -2.85 33.07 31.86
C ILE A 29 -2.54 34.06 30.73
N ALA A 30 -3.14 33.89 29.56
CA ALA A 30 -3.68 35.01 28.78
C ALA A 30 -4.42 34.51 27.53
N ALA A 31 -5.53 35.20 27.28
CA ALA A 31 -6.46 35.09 26.18
C ALA A 31 -5.82 35.12 24.79
N GLY A 32 -6.49 34.45 23.85
CA GLY A 32 -6.14 34.49 22.44
C GLY A 32 -7.20 33.80 21.59
N GLU A 33 -8.44 34.30 21.64
CA GLU A 33 -9.41 34.04 20.58
C GLU A 33 -8.84 34.65 19.29
N THR A 34 -8.26 33.82 18.44
CA THR A 34 -8.06 34.18 17.04
C THR A 34 -8.82 33.19 16.18
N SER A 35 -9.92 33.71 15.67
CA SER A 35 -10.69 33.18 14.57
C SER A 35 -9.76 32.75 13.44
N ALA A 36 -9.46 31.45 13.37
CA ALA A 36 -8.89 30.81 12.21
C ALA A 36 -10.05 30.10 11.49
N ALA A 37 -10.86 30.90 10.80
CA ALA A 37 -11.67 30.43 9.68
C ALA A 37 -10.73 29.99 8.55
N ALA A 38 -10.00 28.90 8.77
CA ALA A 38 -9.35 28.16 7.72
C ALA A 38 -10.49 27.53 6.91
N ARG A 39 -10.80 28.15 5.77
CA ARG A 39 -11.66 27.60 4.73
C ARG A 39 -11.19 26.17 4.46
N ALA A 40 -11.89 25.21 5.06
CA ALA A 40 -11.83 23.83 4.65
C ALA A 40 -12.49 23.79 3.27
N VAL A 41 -11.68 23.91 2.22
CA VAL A 41 -12.12 23.45 0.90
C VAL A 41 -12.46 21.98 1.09
N PRO A 42 -13.74 21.58 0.98
CA PRO A 42 -14.07 20.17 1.10
C PRO A 42 -13.29 19.41 0.02
N PRO A 43 -12.67 18.27 0.35
CA PRO A 43 -12.04 17.43 -0.67
C PRO A 43 -13.07 17.17 -1.78
N PRO A 44 -12.66 17.14 -3.06
CA PRO A 44 -13.58 16.90 -4.17
C PRO A 44 -14.39 15.63 -3.88
N PRO A 45 -15.69 15.60 -4.24
CA PRO A 45 -16.56 14.47 -3.96
C PRO A 45 -15.91 13.21 -4.52
N ARG A 46 -15.41 12.35 -3.62
CA ARG A 46 -14.96 11.01 -3.96
C ARG A 46 -16.17 10.34 -4.59
N GLN A 47 -16.03 9.92 -5.84
CA GLN A 47 -17.09 9.32 -6.64
C GLN A 47 -17.87 8.32 -5.80
N GLN A 48 -19.05 8.71 -5.31
CA GLN A 48 -19.82 7.98 -4.30
C GLN A 48 -20.38 6.64 -4.80
N GLY A 49 -20.09 6.27 -6.06
CA GLY A 49 -20.45 4.99 -6.66
C GLY A 49 -19.26 4.05 -6.93
N GLU A 50 -18.01 4.48 -6.69
CA GLU A 50 -16.87 3.57 -6.84
C GLU A 50 -16.63 2.82 -5.53
N PRO A 51 -16.83 1.49 -5.50
CA PRO A 51 -16.42 0.70 -4.35
C PRO A 51 -14.93 0.94 -4.09
N PRO A 52 -14.51 0.97 -2.82
CA PRO A 52 -13.10 1.21 -2.49
C PRO A 52 -12.23 0.26 -3.32
N ARG A 53 -11.11 0.75 -3.88
CA ARG A 53 -10.30 0.00 -4.86
C ARG A 53 -9.99 -1.44 -4.42
N ALA A 54 -9.80 -1.65 -3.12
CA ALA A 54 -9.64 -2.96 -2.53
C ALA A 54 -10.87 -3.87 -2.72
N GLU A 55 -12.10 -3.39 -2.51
CA GLU A 55 -13.32 -4.16 -2.81
C GLU A 55 -13.49 -4.46 -4.29
N ALA A 56 -13.09 -3.55 -5.18
CA ALA A 56 -13.06 -3.85 -6.60
C ALA A 56 -12.12 -5.02 -6.90
N LEU A 57 -10.92 -5.02 -6.31
CA LEU A 57 -9.99 -6.15 -6.42
C LEU A 57 -10.58 -7.44 -5.84
N ARG A 58 -11.24 -7.41 -4.68
CA ARG A 58 -11.87 -8.60 -4.09
C ARG A 58 -12.89 -9.29 -5.00
N ARG A 59 -13.57 -8.53 -5.87
CA ARG A 59 -14.54 -9.07 -6.84
C ARG A 59 -13.89 -9.53 -8.14
N LEU A 60 -12.75 -8.95 -8.52
CA LEU A 60 -12.04 -9.28 -9.77
C LEU A 60 -11.06 -10.43 -9.61
N VAL A 61 -10.42 -10.52 -8.45
CA VAL A 61 -9.41 -11.54 -8.15
C VAL A 61 -10.11 -12.85 -7.79
N PRO A 62 -9.78 -13.98 -8.43
CA PRO A 62 -10.29 -15.28 -8.06
C PRO A 62 -10.05 -15.57 -6.57
N GLY A 63 -11.11 -15.86 -5.81
CA GLY A 63 -11.01 -16.11 -4.37
C GLY A 63 -10.81 -14.86 -3.49
N GLY A 64 -10.85 -13.65 -4.06
CA GLY A 64 -10.54 -12.40 -3.35
C GLY A 64 -11.53 -11.94 -2.27
N ALA A 65 -12.77 -12.44 -2.26
CA ALA A 65 -13.84 -11.93 -1.39
C ALA A 65 -13.48 -11.88 0.10
N GLY A 66 -12.75 -12.89 0.61
CA GLY A 66 -12.38 -13.02 2.03
C GLY A 66 -10.91 -12.73 2.37
N MET A 67 -10.09 -12.30 1.40
CA MET A 67 -8.63 -12.19 1.61
C MET A 67 -8.24 -10.99 2.48
N GLU A 68 -7.11 -11.05 3.18
CA GLU A 68 -6.49 -9.86 3.79
C GLU A 68 -5.94 -8.95 2.68
N TYR A 69 -5.76 -7.64 2.92
CA TYR A 69 -5.32 -6.71 1.88
C TYR A 69 -3.94 -7.08 1.30
N SER A 70 -2.99 -7.54 2.12
CA SER A 70 -1.66 -7.98 1.64
C SER A 70 -1.77 -9.18 0.71
N SER A 71 -2.46 -10.24 1.15
CA SER A 71 -2.71 -11.44 0.35
C SER A 71 -3.50 -11.13 -0.93
N LEU A 72 -4.46 -10.20 -0.86
CA LEU A 72 -5.22 -9.76 -2.03
C LEU A 72 -4.32 -9.13 -3.10
N LEU A 73 -3.33 -8.32 -2.70
CA LEU A 73 -2.40 -7.71 -3.65
C LEU A 73 -1.44 -8.73 -4.26
N GLU A 74 -0.97 -9.69 -3.48
CA GLU A 74 -0.13 -10.80 -3.97
C GLU A 74 -0.91 -11.64 -5.00
N GLU A 75 -2.12 -12.08 -4.66
CA GLU A 75 -2.98 -12.84 -5.56
C GLU A 75 -3.36 -12.01 -6.80
N THR A 76 -3.56 -10.69 -6.66
CA THR A 76 -3.79 -9.80 -7.81
C THR A 76 -2.60 -9.82 -8.78
N ALA A 77 -1.37 -9.81 -8.27
CA ALA A 77 -0.17 -9.82 -9.09
C ALA A 77 -0.01 -11.15 -9.85
N ASP A 78 -0.27 -12.27 -9.17
CA ASP A 78 -0.24 -13.59 -9.80
C ASP A 78 -1.39 -13.78 -10.79
N TYR A 79 -2.58 -13.26 -10.48
CA TYR A 79 -3.71 -13.26 -11.41
C TYR A 79 -3.40 -12.44 -12.68
N LEU A 80 -2.80 -11.25 -12.56
CA LEU A 80 -2.36 -10.47 -13.73
C LEU A 80 -1.31 -11.21 -14.57
N ARG A 81 -0.38 -11.94 -13.93
CA ARG A 81 0.62 -12.76 -14.65
C ARG A 81 -0.06 -13.87 -15.45
N SER A 82 -0.98 -14.60 -14.83
CA SER A 82 -1.70 -15.68 -15.51
C SER A 82 -2.57 -15.14 -16.65
N LEU A 83 -3.27 -14.03 -16.46
CA LEU A 83 -4.09 -13.39 -17.48
C LEU A 83 -3.25 -12.95 -18.69
N ARG A 84 -2.06 -12.38 -18.46
CA ARG A 84 -1.13 -12.04 -19.56
C ARG A 84 -0.70 -13.28 -20.35
N ALA A 85 -0.36 -14.37 -19.64
CA ALA A 85 0.02 -15.62 -20.29
C ALA A 85 -1.14 -16.20 -21.12
N GLN A 86 -2.37 -16.14 -20.60
CA GLN A 86 -3.57 -16.56 -21.32
C GLN A 86 -3.77 -15.77 -22.61
N VAL A 87 -3.67 -14.44 -22.56
CA VAL A 87 -3.79 -13.58 -23.74
C VAL A 87 -2.69 -13.88 -24.76
N GLN A 88 -1.45 -14.07 -24.32
CA GLN A 88 -0.34 -14.43 -25.21
C GLN A 88 -0.56 -15.78 -25.90
N LEU A 89 -1.05 -16.78 -25.16
CA LEU A 89 -1.37 -18.09 -25.71
C LEU A 89 -2.48 -17.96 -26.77
N MET A 90 -3.56 -17.26 -26.45
CA MET A 90 -4.67 -17.03 -27.36
C MET A 90 -4.22 -16.30 -28.63
N GLN A 91 -3.36 -15.30 -28.51
CA GLN A 91 -2.79 -14.60 -29.67
C GLN A 91 -1.94 -15.56 -30.52
N GLY A 92 -1.08 -16.37 -29.91
CA GLY A 92 -0.26 -17.35 -30.63
C GLY A 92 -1.09 -18.40 -31.36
N LEU A 93 -2.24 -18.81 -30.80
CA LEU A 93 -3.19 -19.68 -31.49
C LEU A 93 -3.82 -18.98 -32.70
N VAL A 94 -4.31 -17.74 -32.52
CA VAL A 94 -4.88 -16.95 -33.61
C VAL A 94 -3.86 -16.77 -34.73
N ASP A 95 -2.62 -16.44 -34.41
CA ASP A 95 -1.55 -16.27 -35.39
C ASP A 95 -1.33 -17.58 -36.15
N LEU A 96 -1.17 -18.71 -35.46
CA LEU A 96 -0.96 -20.02 -36.09
C LEU A 96 -2.09 -20.42 -37.04
N PHE A 97 -3.35 -20.17 -36.67
CA PHE A 97 -4.52 -20.49 -37.50
C PHE A 97 -4.82 -19.45 -38.58
N SER A 98 -4.30 -18.23 -38.47
CA SER A 98 -4.50 -17.18 -39.49
C SER A 98 -3.49 -17.27 -40.65
N TYR A 99 -2.38 -17.99 -40.47
CA TYR A 99 -1.39 -18.28 -41.53
C TYR A 99 -1.64 -19.61 -42.26
N GLN A 100 -2.72 -20.33 -41.92
CA GLN A 100 -3.25 -21.49 -42.66
C GLN A 100 -4.36 -21.05 -43.60
#